data_AF-A0A527ZUC8-F1
#
_entry.id   AF-A0A527ZUC8-F1
#
_cell.length_a   1.000
_cell.length_b   1.000
_cell.length_c   1.000
_cell.angle_alpha   90.00
_cell.angle_beta   90.00
_cell.angle_gamma   90.00
#
_symmetry.space_group_name_H-M   'P 1'
#
loop_
_entity.id
_entity.type
_entity.pdbx_description
1 polymer ?
#
loop_
_entity_poly.entity_id
_entity_poly.type
_entity_poly.pdbx_seq_one_letter_code
_entity_poly.pdbx_strand_id
1 'polypeptide(L)'
;MDLVSQTRPLSIGIIGDGFMQPGFFEQALSRRLGKREASYRQMQLDWPLKLQSTKIDPHLPVAEFVGRPEHYFEFIADLDILVTHLAPITAASLGHAPQLKIIAVSRGGPVNIEMAAARARGITVVNTPGRNASAVAEFT
;
A
#
# COMPACT_ATOMS: atom_id res chain seq x y z
N MET A 1 -22.30 -5.96 -32.65
CA MET A 1 -22.07 -7.00 -31.64
C MET A 1 -20.88 -6.50 -30.82
N ASP A 2 -21.18 -5.71 -29.79
CA ASP A 2 -20.15 -5.00 -29.03
C ASP A 2 -19.34 -5.99 -28.21
N LEU A 3 -18.11 -6.23 -28.63
CA LEU A 3 -17.06 -6.79 -27.80
C LEU A 3 -16.69 -5.74 -26.75
N VAL A 4 -17.58 -5.52 -25.78
CA VAL A 4 -17.17 -4.97 -24.49
C VAL A 4 -16.22 -6.01 -23.92
N SER A 5 -14.92 -5.78 -24.12
CA SER A 5 -13.86 -6.47 -23.40
C SER A 5 -14.24 -6.41 -21.92
N GLN A 6 -14.78 -7.51 -21.38
CA GLN A 6 -15.13 -7.62 -19.98
C GLN A 6 -13.84 -7.60 -19.18
N THR A 7 -13.34 -6.40 -18.90
CA THR A 7 -12.19 -6.18 -18.05
C THR A 7 -12.52 -6.73 -16.68
N ARG A 8 -11.86 -7.82 -16.27
CA ARG A 8 -12.08 -8.46 -14.96
C ARG A 8 -12.12 -7.45 -13.81
N PRO A 9 -12.86 -7.72 -12.72
CA PRO A 9 -12.85 -6.88 -11.53
C PRO A 9 -11.43 -6.61 -11.04
N LEU A 10 -11.18 -5.40 -10.52
CA LEU A 10 -9.93 -5.07 -9.85
C LEU A 10 -9.89 -5.74 -8.47
N SER A 11 -8.79 -6.41 -8.14
CA SER A 11 -8.52 -6.87 -6.78
C SER A 11 -7.70 -5.81 -6.04
N ILE A 12 -8.28 -5.19 -5.01
CA ILE A 12 -7.67 -4.07 -4.28
C ILE A 12 -7.47 -4.46 -2.81
N GLY A 13 -6.22 -4.48 -2.36
CA GLY A 13 -5.88 -4.68 -0.96
C GLY A 13 -5.59 -3.35 -0.26
N ILE A 14 -6.02 -3.22 0.98
CA ILE A 14 -5.83 -2.02 1.80
C ILE A 14 -5.24 -2.44 3.15
N ILE A 15 -4.01 -2.02 3.41
CA ILE A 15 -3.33 -2.20 4.69
C ILE A 15 -3.24 -0.86 5.40
N GLY A 16 -4.12 -0.67 6.38
CA GLY A 16 -4.22 0.54 7.19
C GLY A 16 -3.80 0.31 8.64
N ASP A 17 -4.02 1.30 9.48
CA ASP A 17 -3.75 1.25 10.93
C ASP A 17 -4.72 2.15 11.70
N GLY A 18 -4.46 2.37 13.00
CA GLY A 18 -5.31 3.20 13.85
C GLY A 18 -5.48 4.65 13.40
N PHE A 19 -4.54 5.20 12.63
CA PHE A 19 -4.64 6.56 12.06
C PHE A 19 -5.20 6.54 10.64
N MET A 20 -4.75 5.60 9.83
CA MET A 20 -5.12 5.44 8.43
C MET A 20 -5.99 4.19 8.27
N GLN A 21 -7.22 4.24 8.79
CA GLN A 21 -8.06 3.04 8.83
C GLN A 21 -8.45 2.56 7.41
N PRO A 22 -8.42 1.23 7.15
CA PRO A 22 -8.69 0.69 5.82
C PRO A 22 -10.04 1.13 5.23
N GLY A 23 -11.09 1.17 6.06
CA GLY A 23 -12.44 1.52 5.64
C GLY A 23 -12.57 2.90 5.00
N PHE A 24 -11.77 3.90 5.42
CA PHE A 24 -11.79 5.22 4.79
C PHE A 24 -11.28 5.20 3.36
N PHE A 25 -10.23 4.40 3.08
CA PHE A 25 -9.72 4.25 1.73
C PHE A 25 -10.70 3.50 0.84
N GLU A 26 -11.30 2.42 1.33
CA GLU A 26 -12.30 1.66 0.55
C GLU A 26 -13.48 2.57 0.17
N GLN A 27 -14.00 3.35 1.12
CA GLN A 27 -15.10 4.27 0.85
C GLN A 27 -14.70 5.35 -0.17
N ALA A 28 -13.49 5.90 -0.06
CA ALA A 28 -12.99 6.89 -1.02
C ALA A 28 -12.78 6.30 -2.42
N LEU A 29 -12.17 5.11 -2.52
CA LEU A 29 -11.94 4.41 -3.78
C LEU A 29 -13.24 4.01 -4.44
N SER A 30 -14.18 3.45 -3.70
CA SER A 30 -15.49 3.03 -4.22
C SER A 30 -16.25 4.20 -4.83
N ARG A 31 -16.23 5.37 -4.17
CA ARG A 31 -16.80 6.60 -4.73
C ARG A 31 -16.09 7.06 -6.01
N ARG A 32 -14.76 6.92 -6.07
CA ARG A 32 -13.96 7.42 -7.21
C ARG A 32 -13.98 6.50 -8.42
N LEU A 33 -14.13 5.19 -8.20
CA LEU A 33 -14.17 4.15 -9.24
C LEU A 33 -15.55 4.05 -9.91
N GLY A 34 -16.61 4.53 -9.26
CA GLY A 34 -17.95 4.60 -9.85
C GLY A 34 -18.48 3.22 -10.27
N LYS A 35 -18.67 3.00 -11.57
CA LYS A 35 -19.19 1.73 -12.13
C LYS A 35 -18.09 0.67 -12.37
N ARG A 36 -16.82 0.98 -12.13
CA ARG A 36 -15.73 0.01 -12.30
C ARG A 36 -15.81 -1.03 -11.19
N GLU A 37 -16.02 -2.29 -11.56
CA GLU A 37 -16.04 -3.40 -10.62
C GLU A 37 -14.68 -3.59 -9.91
N ALA A 38 -14.73 -3.69 -8.59
CA ALA A 38 -13.60 -3.95 -7.73
C ALA A 38 -14.01 -4.80 -6.52
N SER A 39 -13.16 -5.73 -6.12
CA SER A 39 -13.22 -6.41 -4.82
C SER A 39 -12.18 -5.80 -3.88
N TYR A 40 -12.51 -5.76 -2.59
CA TYR A 40 -11.65 -5.17 -1.56
C TYR A 40 -11.28 -6.21 -0.51
N ARG A 41 -10.01 -6.18 -0.09
CA ARG A 41 -9.51 -6.90 1.07
C ARG A 41 -8.87 -5.90 2.03
N GLN A 42 -9.20 -5.98 3.31
CA GLN A 42 -8.68 -5.05 4.32
C GLN A 42 -7.83 -5.78 5.35
N MET A 43 -6.77 -5.11 5.81
CA MET A 43 -5.98 -5.49 6.96
C MET A 43 -5.72 -4.23 7.78
N GLN A 44 -6.01 -4.29 9.09
CA GLN A 44 -5.68 -3.22 10.01
C GLN A 44 -4.55 -3.65 10.92
N LEU A 45 -3.45 -2.89 10.89
CA LEU A 45 -2.33 -3.07 11.78
C LEU A 45 -2.69 -2.52 13.17
N ASP A 46 -2.25 -3.20 14.22
CA ASP A 46 -2.46 -2.76 15.62
C ASP A 46 -1.55 -1.56 16.03
N TRP A 47 -1.00 -0.81 15.08
CA TRP A 47 -0.32 0.46 15.34
C TRP A 47 -1.35 1.59 15.52
N PRO A 48 -1.15 2.54 16.46
CA PRO A 48 -0.05 2.67 17.42
C PRO A 48 -0.29 1.99 18.78
N LEU A 49 -1.39 1.25 18.94
CA LEU A 49 -1.86 0.80 20.26
C LEU A 49 -1.09 -0.40 20.82
N LYS A 50 -0.73 -1.39 19.98
CA LYS A 50 -0.05 -2.63 20.43
C LYS A 50 1.26 -2.91 19.72
N LEU A 51 1.44 -2.38 18.52
CA LEU A 51 2.67 -2.54 17.75
C LEU A 51 3.43 -1.23 17.71
N GLN A 52 4.74 -1.34 17.51
CA GLN A 52 5.62 -0.20 17.23
C GLN A 52 6.09 -0.18 15.78
N SER A 53 6.32 1.02 15.25
CA SER A 53 6.97 1.18 13.94
C SER A 53 8.48 1.02 14.09
N THR A 54 9.06 0.21 13.22
CA THR A 54 10.51 0.07 13.06
C THR A 54 10.99 1.20 12.17
N LYS A 55 11.88 2.05 12.68
CA LYS A 55 12.42 3.18 11.91
C LYS A 55 13.47 2.73 10.91
N ILE A 56 14.43 1.93 11.34
CA ILE A 56 15.51 1.37 10.52
C ILE A 56 15.72 -0.07 10.97
N ASP A 57 15.97 -0.96 10.02
CA ASP A 57 16.37 -2.35 10.27
C ASP A 57 17.63 -2.63 9.42
N PRO A 58 18.74 -3.11 10.01
CA PRO A 58 19.99 -3.33 9.28
C PRO A 58 19.91 -4.47 8.23
N HIS A 59 18.86 -5.28 8.27
CA HIS A 59 18.66 -6.42 7.38
C HIS A 59 17.59 -6.17 6.31
N LEU A 60 16.91 -5.01 6.32
CA LEU A 60 15.88 -4.68 5.33
C LEU A 60 16.23 -3.40 4.56
N PRO A 61 15.99 -3.37 3.23
CA PRO A 61 16.25 -2.19 2.40
C PRO A 61 15.12 -1.15 2.47
N VAL A 62 14.34 -1.15 3.54
CA VAL A 62 13.17 -0.27 3.74
C VAL A 62 13.15 0.27 5.16
N ALA A 63 12.43 1.36 5.38
CA ALA A 63 12.39 2.06 6.65
C ALA A 63 10.95 2.40 7.05
N GLU A 64 10.77 2.73 8.32
CA GLU A 64 9.51 3.23 8.90
C GLU A 64 8.29 2.36 8.62
N PHE A 65 8.35 1.10 9.04
CA PHE A 65 7.30 0.11 8.77
C PHE A 65 6.83 -0.59 10.06
N VAL A 66 5.75 -1.35 9.98
CA VAL A 66 5.23 -2.19 11.06
C VAL A 66 5.24 -3.64 10.61
N GLY A 67 5.63 -4.58 11.49
CA GLY A 67 5.71 -6.01 11.15
C GLY A 67 6.93 -6.38 10.31
N ARG A 68 6.87 -7.56 9.67
CA ARG A 68 7.90 -8.10 8.78
C ARG A 68 7.33 -8.33 7.38
N PRO A 69 8.11 -8.25 6.31
CA PRO A 69 7.64 -8.46 4.93
C PRO A 69 6.78 -9.73 4.76
N GLU A 70 7.22 -10.83 5.35
CA GLU A 70 6.60 -12.16 5.27
C GLU A 70 5.20 -12.23 5.89
N HIS A 71 4.85 -11.32 6.81
CA HIS A 71 3.50 -11.26 7.39
C HIS A 71 2.44 -10.86 6.36
N TYR A 72 2.85 -10.29 5.22
CA TYR A 72 1.96 -9.71 4.23
C TYR A 72 1.86 -10.52 2.94
N PHE A 73 2.68 -11.56 2.75
CA PHE A 73 2.81 -12.26 1.47
C PHE A 73 1.48 -12.84 0.97
N GLU A 74 0.74 -13.54 1.83
CA GLU A 74 -0.56 -14.10 1.48
C GLU A 74 -1.58 -13.00 1.17
N PHE A 75 -1.56 -11.91 1.94
CA PHE A 75 -2.49 -10.80 1.77
C PHE A 75 -2.35 -10.14 0.39
N ILE A 76 -1.12 -10.02 -0.12
CA ILE A 76 -0.83 -9.29 -1.36
C ILE A 76 -0.83 -10.16 -2.62
N ALA A 77 -0.96 -11.48 -2.49
CA ALA A 77 -0.59 -12.43 -3.55
C ALA A 77 -1.35 -12.26 -4.87
N ASP A 78 -2.63 -11.92 -4.79
CA ASP A 78 -3.57 -11.85 -5.92
C ASP A 78 -4.09 -10.43 -6.20
N LEU A 79 -3.44 -9.40 -5.66
CA LEU A 79 -3.85 -8.01 -5.81
C LEU A 79 -3.42 -7.43 -7.16
N ASP A 80 -4.28 -6.57 -7.74
CA ASP A 80 -3.89 -5.64 -8.79
C ASP A 80 -3.30 -4.35 -8.20
N ILE A 81 -3.87 -3.91 -7.07
CA ILE A 81 -3.58 -2.63 -6.42
C ILE A 81 -3.43 -2.87 -4.94
N LEU A 82 -2.37 -2.32 -4.36
CA LEU A 82 -2.17 -2.24 -2.91
C LEU A 82 -2.22 -0.78 -2.47
N VAL A 83 -3.08 -0.47 -1.50
CA VAL A 83 -3.02 0.75 -0.70
C VAL A 83 -2.40 0.40 0.64
N THR A 84 -1.37 1.13 1.06
CA THR A 84 -0.72 0.85 2.35
C THR A 84 -0.26 2.12 3.06
N HIS A 85 -0.28 2.10 4.39
CA HIS A 85 0.39 3.11 5.20
C HIS A 85 1.79 2.65 5.66
N LEU A 86 1.89 1.51 6.37
CA LEU A 86 3.12 1.11 7.08
C LEU A 86 3.61 -0.32 6.79
N ALA A 87 3.01 -1.07 5.86
CA ALA A 87 3.53 -2.40 5.55
C ALA A 87 4.90 -2.30 4.83
N PRO A 88 5.94 -3.06 5.23
CA PRO A 88 7.20 -3.15 4.51
C PRO A 88 7.02 -3.98 3.24
N ILE A 89 7.17 -3.36 2.07
CA ILE A 89 7.08 -4.04 0.77
C ILE A 89 8.49 -4.10 0.17
N THR A 90 9.08 -5.28 0.20
CA THR A 90 10.44 -5.56 -0.30
C THR A 90 10.40 -6.34 -1.62
N ALA A 91 11.56 -6.56 -2.24
CA ALA A 91 11.70 -7.43 -3.40
C ALA A 91 11.09 -8.83 -3.17
N ALA A 92 11.23 -9.38 -1.96
CA ALA A 92 10.63 -10.65 -1.56
C ALA A 92 9.09 -10.56 -1.52
N SER A 93 8.54 -9.48 -0.96
CA SER A 93 7.09 -9.21 -0.99
C SER A 93 6.57 -9.16 -2.42
N LEU A 94 7.24 -8.41 -3.29
CA LEU A 94 6.85 -8.30 -4.69
C LEU A 94 6.92 -9.66 -5.40
N GLY A 95 7.88 -10.51 -5.03
CA GLY A 95 7.99 -11.91 -5.47
C GLY A 95 6.71 -12.72 -5.30
N HIS A 96 5.97 -12.45 -4.22
CA HIS A 96 4.71 -13.13 -3.91
C HIS A 96 3.49 -12.47 -4.56
N ALA A 97 3.63 -11.29 -5.17
CA ALA A 97 2.53 -10.51 -5.74
C ALA A 97 2.69 -10.32 -7.27
N PRO A 98 2.64 -11.40 -8.08
CA PRO A 98 2.94 -11.34 -9.51
C PRO A 98 1.95 -10.50 -10.35
N GLN A 99 0.75 -10.23 -9.82
CA GLN A 99 -0.28 -9.44 -10.51
C GLN A 99 -0.29 -7.96 -10.13
N LEU A 100 0.51 -7.57 -9.13
CA LEU A 100 0.48 -6.23 -8.56
C LEU A 100 1.00 -5.21 -9.58
N LYS A 101 0.20 -4.18 -9.85
CA LYS A 101 0.51 -3.12 -10.84
C LYS A 101 0.71 -1.77 -10.20
N ILE A 102 0.03 -1.51 -9.08
CA ILE A 102 0.05 -0.22 -8.39
C ILE A 102 0.23 -0.42 -6.88
N ILE A 103 1.11 0.38 -6.29
CA ILE A 103 1.23 0.58 -4.85
C ILE A 103 0.96 2.04 -4.55
N ALA A 104 -0.11 2.34 -3.82
CA ALA A 104 -0.42 3.65 -3.31
C ALA A 104 -0.05 3.74 -1.83
N VAL A 105 0.94 4.58 -1.51
CA VAL A 105 1.45 4.74 -0.15
C VAL A 105 0.86 6.00 0.46
N SER A 106 0.17 5.86 1.59
CA SER A 106 -0.41 6.98 2.34
C SER A 106 0.64 7.72 3.18
N ARG A 107 1.77 8.09 2.58
CA ARG A 107 2.91 8.78 3.22
C ARG A 107 3.47 9.89 2.34
N GLY A 108 4.22 10.81 2.94
CA GLY A 108 4.99 11.84 2.23
C GLY A 108 6.02 11.24 1.27
N GLY A 109 6.72 10.19 1.69
CA GLY A 109 7.63 9.38 0.86
C GLY A 109 7.40 7.89 1.06
N PRO A 110 7.58 7.05 0.02
CA PRO A 110 7.33 5.61 0.07
C PRO A 110 8.52 4.83 0.68
N VAL A 111 9.04 5.28 1.83
CA VAL A 111 10.26 4.72 2.45
C VAL A 111 10.11 3.27 2.92
N ASN A 112 8.87 2.81 3.10
CA ASN A 112 8.52 1.43 3.42
C ASN A 112 8.43 0.53 2.16
N ILE A 113 8.71 1.06 0.97
CA ILE A 113 8.69 0.33 -0.30
C ILE A 113 10.09 0.29 -0.88
N GLU A 114 10.55 -0.90 -1.28
CA GLU A 114 11.80 -1.05 -2.01
C GLU A 114 11.62 -0.59 -3.47
N MET A 115 11.79 0.72 -3.70
CA MET A 115 11.48 1.39 -4.96
C MET A 115 12.23 0.82 -6.17
N ALA A 116 13.47 0.38 -5.98
CA ALA A 116 14.27 -0.24 -7.04
C ALA A 116 13.63 -1.55 -7.53
N ALA A 117 13.18 -2.40 -6.60
CA ALA A 117 12.51 -3.66 -6.93
C ALA A 117 11.13 -3.43 -7.56
N ALA A 118 10.36 -2.44 -7.08
CA ALA A 118 9.09 -2.06 -7.68
C ALA A 118 9.28 -1.59 -9.13
N ARG A 119 10.27 -0.71 -9.37
CA ARG A 119 10.63 -0.21 -10.70
C ARG A 119 11.08 -1.33 -11.64
N ALA A 120 11.93 -2.25 -11.17
CA ALA A 120 12.41 -3.38 -11.97
C ALA A 120 11.27 -4.29 -12.46
N ARG A 121 10.15 -4.32 -11.73
CA ARG A 121 8.94 -5.08 -12.08
C ARG A 121 7.88 -4.26 -12.84
N GLY A 122 8.14 -3.00 -13.14
CA GLY A 122 7.17 -2.12 -13.80
C GLY A 122 5.97 -1.73 -12.93
N ILE A 123 6.09 -1.86 -11.60
CA ILE A 123 5.04 -1.50 -10.65
C ILE A 123 5.05 0.01 -10.45
N THR A 124 3.89 0.64 -10.62
CA THR A 124 3.73 2.07 -10.37
C THR A 124 3.57 2.31 -8.88
N VAL A 125 4.43 3.16 -8.31
CA VAL A 125 4.32 3.57 -6.90
C VAL A 125 3.90 5.05 -6.86
N VAL A 126 2.82 5.33 -6.14
CA VAL A 126 2.35 6.70 -5.87
C VAL A 126 2.32 6.97 -4.38
N ASN A 127 2.54 8.21 -4.00
CA ASN A 127 2.60 8.67 -2.62
C ASN A 127 1.80 9.97 -2.44
N THR A 128 1.72 10.46 -1.20
CA THR A 128 1.01 11.69 -0.81
C THR A 128 2.00 12.78 -0.39
N PRO A 129 2.74 13.40 -1.35
CA PRO A 129 3.70 14.45 -1.02
C PRO A 129 3.00 15.63 -0.35
N GLY A 130 3.72 16.32 0.55
CA GLY A 130 3.19 17.51 1.24
C GLY A 130 2.14 17.25 2.32
N ARG A 131 1.76 15.99 2.58
CA ARG A 131 0.82 15.64 3.67
C ARG A 131 1.27 16.14 5.06
N ASN A 132 2.58 16.26 5.27
CA ASN A 132 3.17 16.80 6.49
C ASN A 132 3.71 18.24 6.31
N ALA A 133 3.47 18.90 5.18
CA ALA A 133 4.05 20.22 4.91
C ALA A 133 3.57 21.29 5.91
N SER A 134 2.31 21.21 6.36
CA SER A 134 1.79 22.08 7.43
C SER A 134 2.38 21.75 8.80
N ALA A 135 2.61 20.47 9.12
CA ALA A 135 3.19 20.05 10.40
C ALA A 135 4.70 20.36 10.52
N VAL A 136 5.41 20.52 9.41
CA VAL A 136 6.83 20.93 9.38
C VAL A 136 6.98 22.46 9.44
N ALA A 137 5.97 23.21 9.02
CA ALA A 137 6.00 24.67 9.00
C ALA A 137 5.96 25.32 10.40
N GLU A 138 5.54 24.58 11.43
CA GLU A 138 5.52 25.08 12.82
C GLU A 138 6.85 24.85 13.58
N PHE A 139 7.87 24.28 12.93
CA PHE A 139 9.18 23.96 13.53
C PHE A 139 10.38 24.60 12.80
N THR A 140 10.18 25.62 11.97
CA THR A 140 11.27 26.42 11.36
C THR A 140 11.08 27.90 11.67
#